data_AF-A0AAP9H473-F1
#
_entry.id   AF-A0AAP9H473-F1
#
_cell.length_a   1.000
_cell.length_b   1.000
_cell.length_c   1.000
_cell.angle_alpha   90.00
_cell.angle_beta   90.00
_cell.angle_gamma   90.00
#
_symmetry.space_group_name_H-M   'P 1'
#
loop_
_entity.id
_entity.type
_entity.pdbx_description
1 polymer ?
#
loop_
_entity_poly.entity_id
_entity_poly.type
_entity_poly.pdbx_seq_one_letter_code
_entity_poly.pdbx_strand_id
1 'polypeptide(L)'
;MKAIAIVAGLLACQIAPAWSESEFQIACPGRPTMTVSRAEYGLSMLMWPTHHFQIAAGQQRTHLQDGDPVAITRFRNGDQLMVNKNNGDTFFVYADSDKLVPCNRTEKRDIDILSLERYDDNQHPPS
;
A
#
# COMPACT_ATOMS: atom_id res chain seq x y z
N MET A 1 -19.35 26.09 33.66
CA MET A 1 -19.35 26.36 32.21
C MET A 1 -18.01 26.05 31.53
N LYS A 2 -16.84 26.39 32.10
CA LYS A 2 -15.52 26.06 31.49
C LYS A 2 -15.22 24.55 31.39
N ALA A 3 -15.60 23.75 32.38
CA ALA A 3 -15.32 22.31 32.37
C ALA A 3 -16.04 21.53 31.25
N ILE A 4 -17.25 21.96 30.88
CA ILE A 4 -18.04 21.31 29.80
C ILE A 4 -17.39 21.53 28.44
N ALA A 5 -16.81 22.72 28.20
CA ALA A 5 -16.09 23.02 26.96
C ALA A 5 -14.81 22.17 26.80
N ILE A 6 -14.12 21.86 27.90
CA ILE A 6 -12.90 21.03 27.89
C ILE A 6 -13.25 19.56 27.58
N VAL A 7 -14.32 19.04 28.19
CA VAL A 7 -14.80 17.67 27.92
C VAL A 7 -15.26 17.53 26.48
N ALA A 8 -16.01 18.50 25.95
CA ALA A 8 -16.42 18.51 24.55
C ALA A 8 -15.22 18.55 23.57
N GLY A 9 -14.16 19.29 23.90
CA GLY A 9 -12.92 19.32 23.11
C GLY A 9 -12.18 17.98 23.10
N LEU A 10 -12.10 17.29 24.24
CA LEU A 10 -11.43 15.98 24.35
C LEU A 10 -12.20 14.87 23.62
N LEU A 11 -13.54 14.91 23.60
CA LEU A 11 -14.35 13.96 22.83
C LEU A 11 -14.17 14.12 21.31
N ALA A 12 -13.84 15.32 20.82
CA ALA A 12 -13.61 15.57 19.40
C ALA A 12 -12.26 15.04 18.87
N CYS A 13 -11.29 14.74 19.73
CA CYS A 13 -9.99 14.17 19.32
C CYS A 13 -10.01 12.65 19.11
N GLN A 14 -11.09 11.96 19.47
CA GLN A 14 -11.19 10.49 19.39
C GLN A 14 -11.52 9.97 17.98
N ILE A 15 -11.79 10.87 17.02
CA ILE A 15 -12.21 10.54 15.65
C ILE A 15 -11.08 10.70 14.62
N ALA A 16 -9.83 10.81 15.07
CA ALA A 16 -8.71 10.73 14.14
C ALA A 16 -8.76 9.35 13.45
N PRO A 17 -8.91 9.28 12.11
CA PRO A 17 -8.90 8.02 11.42
C PRO A 17 -7.56 7.34 11.72
N ALA A 18 -7.61 6.15 12.31
CA ALA A 18 -6.47 5.25 12.31
C ALA A 18 -6.04 5.08 10.85
N TRP A 19 -4.74 5.18 10.59
CA TRP A 19 -4.20 5.06 9.24
C TRP A 19 -4.35 3.61 8.80
N SER A 20 -5.53 3.27 8.30
CA SER A 20 -5.90 1.90 8.01
C SER A 20 -4.98 1.32 6.94
N GLU A 21 -4.53 0.09 7.18
CA GLU A 21 -3.91 -0.70 6.14
C GLU A 21 -4.89 -0.88 5.00
N SER A 22 -4.37 -1.00 3.79
CA SER A 22 -5.24 -1.09 2.63
C SER A 22 -4.72 -1.99 1.55
N GLU A 23 -5.64 -2.54 0.78
CA GLU A 23 -5.31 -3.37 -0.36
C GLU A 23 -6.12 -2.99 -1.60
N PHE A 24 -5.60 -3.39 -2.75
CA PHE A 24 -6.33 -3.47 -4.00
C PHE A 24 -5.68 -4.53 -4.89
N GLN A 25 -6.42 -5.05 -5.85
CA GLN A 25 -5.92 -5.99 -6.83
C GLN A 25 -5.68 -5.30 -8.17
N ILE A 26 -4.65 -5.79 -8.88
CA ILE A 26 -4.33 -5.38 -10.24
C ILE A 26 -4.26 -6.62 -11.14
N ALA A 27 -4.87 -6.52 -12.32
CA ALA A 27 -4.79 -7.51 -13.38
C ALA A 27 -3.99 -6.90 -14.54
N CYS A 28 -2.75 -7.36 -14.70
CA CYS A 28 -1.83 -6.89 -15.72
C CYS A 28 -1.51 -8.04 -16.70
N PRO A 29 -1.41 -7.78 -18.02
CA PRO A 29 -0.96 -8.77 -18.99
C PRO A 29 0.39 -9.40 -18.61
N GLY A 30 0.47 -10.72 -18.65
CA GLY A 30 1.72 -11.48 -18.41
C GLY A 30 1.93 -11.99 -16.99
N ARG A 31 1.09 -11.62 -16.01
CA ARG A 31 1.09 -12.22 -14.67
C ARG A 31 -0.32 -12.57 -14.20
N PRO A 32 -0.47 -13.53 -13.28
CA PRO A 32 -1.71 -13.69 -12.51
C PRO A 32 -2.08 -12.39 -11.79
N THR A 33 -3.35 -12.26 -11.40
CA THR A 33 -3.82 -11.13 -10.57
C THR A 33 -2.90 -10.95 -9.37
N MET A 34 -2.44 -9.73 -9.18
CA MET A 34 -1.55 -9.36 -8.09
C MET A 34 -2.32 -8.55 -7.05
N THR A 35 -2.03 -8.78 -5.79
CA THR A 35 -2.54 -7.98 -4.67
C THR A 35 -1.47 -6.99 -4.24
N VAL A 36 -1.85 -5.72 -4.17
CA VAL A 36 -1.03 -4.65 -3.63
C VAL A 36 -1.58 -4.27 -2.27
N SER A 37 -0.77 -4.45 -1.23
CA SER A 37 -1.12 -4.06 0.13
C SER A 37 -0.23 -2.92 0.59
N ARG A 38 -0.79 -1.95 1.32
CA ARG A 38 -0.09 -0.81 1.88
C ARG A 38 -0.32 -0.80 3.37
N ALA A 39 0.77 -0.95 4.10
CA ALA A 39 0.77 -0.90 5.55
C ALA A 39 1.14 0.50 6.07
N GLU A 40 1.02 0.69 7.38
CA GLU A 40 1.54 1.88 8.05
C GLU A 40 3.04 2.09 7.76
N TYR A 41 3.53 3.31 8.03
CA TYR A 41 4.93 3.70 7.82
C TYR A 41 5.41 3.63 6.35
N GLY A 42 4.47 3.55 5.40
CA GLY A 42 4.74 3.65 3.97
C GLY A 42 5.18 2.34 3.32
N LEU A 43 5.06 1.19 3.99
CA LEU A 43 5.42 -0.09 3.37
C LEU A 43 4.40 -0.45 2.27
N SER A 44 4.89 -0.83 1.08
CA SER A 44 4.06 -1.40 0.02
C SER A 44 4.50 -2.83 -0.27
N MET A 45 3.53 -3.73 -0.36
CA MET A 45 3.72 -5.15 -0.62
C MET A 45 3.00 -5.52 -1.92
N LEU A 46 3.59 -6.45 -2.68
CA LEU A 46 3.02 -7.00 -3.90
C LEU A 46 3.09 -8.52 -3.84
N MET A 47 1.95 -9.16 -4.01
CA MET A 47 1.80 -10.62 -3.90
C MET A 47 1.10 -11.19 -5.11
N TRP A 48 1.53 -12.38 -5.55
CA TRP A 48 0.80 -13.18 -6.52
C TRP A 48 1.09 -14.68 -6.38
N PRO A 49 0.18 -15.54 -6.86
CA PRO A 49 0.35 -16.99 -6.74
C PRO A 49 1.60 -17.52 -7.46
N THR A 50 2.23 -18.60 -6.98
CA THR A 50 1.84 -19.37 -5.77
C THR A 50 2.52 -18.88 -4.49
N HIS A 51 3.72 -18.30 -4.57
CA HIS A 51 4.51 -17.86 -3.41
C HIS A 51 5.38 -16.65 -3.75
N HIS A 52 4.88 -15.75 -4.58
CA HIS A 52 5.64 -14.55 -4.93
C HIS A 52 5.25 -13.38 -4.05
N PHE A 53 6.27 -12.74 -3.47
CA PHE A 53 6.14 -11.62 -2.56
C PHE A 53 7.25 -10.62 -2.84
N GLN A 54 6.90 -9.34 -2.94
CA GLN A 54 7.82 -8.24 -3.11
C GLN A 54 7.45 -7.08 -2.19
N ILE A 55 8.45 -6.30 -1.81
CA ILE A 55 8.29 -5.12 -0.95
C ILE A 55 8.87 -3.88 -1.60
N ALA A 56 8.35 -2.73 -1.22
CA ALA A 56 8.85 -1.42 -1.57
C ALA A 56 8.76 -0.49 -0.35
N ALA A 57 9.76 0.37 -0.19
CA ALA A 57 9.75 1.43 0.79
C ALA A 57 9.04 2.66 0.20
N GLY A 58 7.76 2.82 0.51
CA GLY A 58 7.03 4.02 0.17
C GLY A 58 6.52 4.09 -1.26
N GLN A 59 6.04 5.30 -1.56
CA GLN A 59 5.70 5.72 -2.92
C GLN A 59 6.42 7.03 -3.20
N GLN A 60 7.09 7.11 -4.33
CA GLN A 60 7.55 8.37 -4.87
C GLN A 60 6.34 9.08 -5.50
N ARG A 61 6.02 10.27 -5.01
CA ARG A 61 4.99 11.12 -5.60
C ARG A 61 5.66 12.17 -6.48
N THR A 62 5.23 12.25 -7.74
CA THR A 62 5.78 13.20 -8.71
C THR A 62 4.69 13.64 -9.68
N HIS A 63 5.01 14.57 -10.56
CA HIS A 63 4.19 14.91 -11.72
C HIS A 63 4.86 14.39 -12.99
N LEU A 64 4.05 14.00 -13.97
CA LEU A 64 4.49 13.77 -15.34
C LEU A 64 4.79 15.11 -16.03
N GLN A 65 5.42 15.05 -17.21
CA GLN A 65 5.72 16.25 -18.00
C GLN A 65 4.46 17.08 -18.30
N ASP A 66 3.34 16.39 -18.56
CA ASP A 66 2.04 17.03 -18.84
C ASP A 66 1.31 17.51 -17.57
N GLY A 67 1.95 17.40 -16.40
CA GLY A 67 1.44 17.91 -15.13
C GLY A 67 0.60 16.91 -14.32
N ASP A 68 0.35 15.70 -14.84
CA ASP A 68 -0.46 14.71 -14.13
C ASP A 68 0.25 14.18 -12.87
N PRO A 69 -0.39 14.23 -11.68
CA PRO A 69 0.17 13.69 -10.44
C PRO A 69 0.14 12.17 -10.47
N VAL A 70 1.28 11.57 -10.19
CA VAL A 70 1.48 10.12 -10.21
C VAL A 70 2.16 9.66 -8.92
N ALA A 71 1.75 8.49 -8.44
CA ALA A 71 2.44 7.76 -7.38
C ALA A 71 3.13 6.54 -7.98
N ILE A 72 4.44 6.44 -7.75
CA ILE A 72 5.29 5.37 -8.25
C ILE A 72 5.79 4.55 -7.06
N THR A 73 5.47 3.27 -7.03
CA THR A 73 6.01 2.28 -6.10
C THR A 73 7.05 1.44 -6.84
N ARG A 74 8.29 1.41 -6.34
CA ARG A 74 9.40 0.63 -6.93
C ARG A 74 9.71 -0.55 -6.02
N PHE A 75 9.39 -1.76 -6.49
CA PHE A 75 9.59 -2.99 -5.74
C PHE A 75 11.05 -3.44 -5.80
N ARG A 76 11.47 -4.21 -4.77
CA ARG A 76 12.86 -4.70 -4.65
C ARG A 76 13.35 -5.53 -5.83
N ASN A 77 12.46 -6.20 -6.54
CA ASN A 77 12.81 -6.97 -7.74
C ASN A 77 12.90 -6.12 -9.02
N GLY A 78 12.71 -4.80 -8.95
CA GLY A 78 12.78 -3.91 -10.11
C GLY A 78 11.42 -3.63 -10.78
N ASP A 79 10.36 -4.36 -10.42
CA ASP A 79 9.02 -4.05 -10.87
C ASP A 79 8.58 -2.67 -10.36
N GLN A 80 7.77 -1.96 -11.14
CA GLN A 80 7.24 -0.65 -10.77
C GLN A 80 5.72 -0.61 -10.98
N LEU A 81 5.01 -0.10 -9.97
CA LEU A 81 3.60 0.19 -10.04
C LEU A 81 3.42 1.71 -10.08
N MET A 82 2.69 2.19 -11.07
CA MET A 82 2.41 3.60 -11.27
C MET A 82 0.91 3.84 -11.25
N VAL A 83 0.47 4.81 -10.46
CA VAL A 83 -0.95 5.15 -10.31
C VAL A 83 -1.13 6.64 -10.56
N ASN A 84 -1.94 7.00 -11.56
CA ASN A 84 -2.42 8.36 -11.74
C ASN A 84 -3.35 8.72 -10.58
N LYS A 85 -3.06 9.83 -9.91
CA LYS A 85 -3.78 10.25 -8.70
C LYS A 85 -5.08 11.00 -8.98
N ASN A 86 -5.28 11.48 -10.21
CA ASN A 86 -6.50 12.17 -10.63
C ASN A 86 -7.64 11.19 -10.92
N ASN A 87 -7.35 10.14 -11.69
CA ASN A 87 -8.38 9.21 -12.20
C ASN A 87 -8.21 7.75 -11.72
N GLY A 88 -7.08 7.43 -11.10
CA GLY A 88 -6.81 6.07 -10.61
C GLY A 88 -6.24 5.11 -11.65
N ASP A 89 -5.98 5.57 -12.88
CA ASP A 89 -5.37 4.76 -13.93
C ASP A 89 -4.08 4.13 -13.44
N THR A 90 -3.95 2.83 -13.68
CA THR A 90 -2.90 2.01 -13.07
C THR A 90 -2.09 1.32 -14.14
N PHE A 91 -0.78 1.48 -14.03
CA PHE A 91 0.19 0.93 -14.96
C PHE A 91 1.26 0.16 -14.20
N PHE A 92 1.82 -0.85 -14.86
CA PHE A 92 2.89 -1.68 -14.34
C PHE A 92 4.05 -1.72 -15.33
N VAL A 93 5.26 -1.66 -14.80
CA VAL A 93 6.50 -1.84 -15.55
C VAL A 93 7.21 -3.04 -14.94
N TYR A 94 7.41 -4.08 -15.76
CA TYR A 94 8.13 -5.26 -15.31
C TYR A 94 9.62 -4.97 -15.18
N ALA A 95 10.29 -5.67 -14.27
CA ALA A 95 11.74 -5.67 -14.17
C ALA A 95 12.40 -5.89 -15.55
N ASP A 96 13.50 -5.19 -15.78
CA ASP A 96 14.28 -5.22 -17.03
C ASP A 96 13.50 -4.79 -18.30
N SER A 97 12.41 -4.05 -18.13
CA SER A 97 11.60 -3.52 -19.22
C SER A 97 11.32 -2.04 -18.99
N ASP A 98 11.25 -1.28 -20.08
CA ASP A 98 10.79 0.12 -20.09
C ASP A 98 9.33 0.24 -20.55
N LYS A 99 8.65 -0.89 -20.76
CA LYS A 99 7.27 -0.90 -21.26
C LYS A 99 6.29 -0.59 -20.14
N LEU A 100 5.55 0.49 -20.31
CA LEU A 100 4.40 0.82 -19.48
C LEU A 100 3.19 -0.03 -19.89
N VAL A 101 2.72 -0.89 -18.99
CA VAL A 101 1.61 -1.82 -19.26
C VAL A 101 0.37 -1.36 -18.49
N PRO A 102 -0.77 -1.09 -19.15
CA PRO A 102 -2.01 -0.76 -18.46
C PRO A 102 -2.56 -1.99 -17.72
N CYS A 103 -3.09 -1.77 -16.52
CA CYS A 103 -3.70 -2.82 -15.70
C CYS A 103 -5.12 -2.44 -15.30
N ASN A 104 -6.01 -3.42 -15.26
CA ASN A 104 -7.29 -3.23 -14.59
C ASN A 104 -7.06 -3.29 -13.07
N ARG A 105 -7.75 -2.44 -12.32
CA ARG A 105 -7.57 -2.32 -10.88
C ARG A 105 -8.93 -2.35 -10.18
N THR A 106 -9.00 -3.09 -9.08
CA THR A 106 -10.18 -3.07 -8.20
C THR A 106 -10.19 -1.80 -7.33
N GLU A 107 -11.34 -1.53 -6.74
CA GLU A 107 -11.41 -0.52 -5.70
C GLU A 107 -10.46 -0.81 -4.55
N LYS A 108 -9.99 0.28 -3.92
CA LYS A 108 -9.17 0.21 -2.72
C LYS A 108 -10.08 -0.15 -1.55
N ARG A 109 -9.67 -1.13 -0.74
CA ARG A 109 -10.35 -1.51 0.49
C ARG A 109 -9.42 -1.37 1.67
N ASP A 110 -9.98 -0.97 2.79
CA ASP A 110 -9.27 -0.98 4.07
C ASP A 110 -9.29 -2.40 4.63
N ILE A 111 -8.18 -2.82 5.25
CA ILE A 111 -8.01 -4.15 5.84
C ILE A 111 -7.63 -4.01 7.30
N ASP A 112 -8.14 -4.92 8.13
CA ASP A 112 -7.77 -4.97 9.54
C ASP A 112 -6.33 -5.45 9.67
N ILE A 113 -5.56 -4.72 10.47
CA ILE A 113 -4.20 -5.12 10.82
C ILE A 113 -4.30 -6.39 11.65
N LEU A 114 -3.86 -7.51 11.08
CA LEU A 114 -3.71 -8.73 11.86
C LEU A 114 -2.62 -8.47 12.90
N SER A 115 -3.01 -8.41 14.18
CA SER A 115 -2.04 -8.30 15.27
C SER A 115 -1.26 -9.61 15.35
N LEU A 116 -0.03 -9.59 14.84
CA LEU A 116 0.89 -10.70 14.97
C LEU A 116 1.53 -10.65 16.35
N GLU A 117 1.47 -11.76 17.08
CA GLU A 117 2.24 -11.90 18.32
C GLU A 117 3.73 -11.76 18.02
N ARG A 118 4.41 -10.99 18.86
CA ARG A 118 5.86 -10.83 18.76
C ARG A 118 6.50 -12.19 18.98
N TYR A 119 7.40 -12.60 18.08
CA TYR A 119 8.22 -13.78 18.32
C TYR A 119 9.03 -13.59 19.62
N ASP A 120 8.88 -14.54 20.54
CA ASP A 120 9.57 -14.56 21.83
C ASP A 120 10.54 -15.74 21.86
N ASP A 121 11.84 -15.43 21.69
CA ASP A 121 12.94 -16.40 21.70
C ASP A 121 12.97 -17.24 22.99
N ASN A 122 12.41 -16.73 24.09
CA ASN A 122 12.39 -17.44 25.37
C ASN A 122 11.41 -18.63 25.38
N GLN A 123 10.43 -18.65 24.46
CA GLN A 123 9.42 -19.71 24.36
C GLN A 123 9.87 -20.89 23.50
N HIS A 124 10.95 -20.74 22.73
CA HIS A 124 11.50 -21.76 21.85
C HIS A 124 13.03 -21.85 22.03
N PRO A 125 13.52 -22.51 23.09
CA PRO A 125 14.95 -22.69 23.27
C PRO A 125 15.54 -23.43 22.06
N PRO A 126 16.71 -23.01 21.55
CA PRO A 126 17.36 -23.68 20.44
C PRO A 126 17.65 -25.14 20.79
N SER A 127 17.27 -26.04 19.89
CA SER A 127 17.52 -27.49 19.96
C SER A 127 19.00 -27.84 19.83
#